data_AF-A0A1I3L6V0-F1
#
_entry.id   AF-A0A1I3L6V0-F1
#
_cell.length_a   1.000
_cell.length_b   1.000
_cell.length_c   1.000
_cell.angle_alpha   90.00
_cell.angle_beta   90.00
_cell.angle_gamma   90.00
#
_symmetry.space_group_name_H-M   'P 1'
#
loop_
_entity.id
_entity.type
_entity.pdbx_description
1 polymer ?
#
loop_
_entity_poly.entity_id
_entity_poly.type
_entity_poly.pdbx_seq_one_letter_code
_entity_poly.pdbx_strand_id
1 'polypeptide(L)'
;MLQLQIVSFRKGSYLVVEGKENTDHFYIIQKGNVQCMKSSGSGLAPTMYGPGDFVGVVPCMSDHLQIETAIATTDVMAISVRKDQYPELISQNTPVALKIIKTFANRMRVMNEMLTKATLHSVVQDTYEQIFKVASFYEQNALPDVAVFAYYQYLKTKPQGPNADLAKQKFVALKPKTHAVYFEPTAEPSRQYPKDTMIFSEAQSGSDMFIIQRGEVSITKVVNGNEVTLAVLKKGDMFGEMALIENKPRSANALAHSDCTLMVINRSNFNQMVATQPQLVAKLTTTLADRLWSMYRQLDNAALHEPLAKMLDMLSLQLEKQRVKLGLSKVSMQTEFTPKDLANMCGIENQNQPKAIYDFENYNQIRIENGKIFIKDAQEVMKAAAFYRKQNK
;
A
#
# COMPACT_ATOMS: atom_id res chain seq x y z
N MET A 1 30.53 -14.88 5.87
CA MET A 1 31.10 -13.82 5.02
C MET A 1 30.22 -13.74 3.80
N LEU A 2 29.46 -12.65 3.67
CA LEU A 2 28.59 -12.40 2.54
C LEU A 2 29.30 -12.63 1.20
N GLN A 3 28.89 -13.64 0.47
CA GLN A 3 29.39 -13.92 -0.88
C GLN A 3 28.26 -13.63 -1.88
N LEU A 4 28.38 -12.49 -2.56
CA LEU A 4 27.43 -12.06 -3.57
C LEU A 4 27.88 -12.56 -4.95
N GLN A 5 26.93 -13.09 -5.73
CA GLN A 5 27.21 -13.59 -7.06
C GLN A 5 27.07 -12.46 -8.09
N ILE A 6 28.10 -12.28 -8.93
CA ILE A 6 28.01 -11.40 -10.09
C ILE A 6 27.49 -12.21 -11.27
N VAL A 7 26.49 -11.67 -11.97
CA VAL A 7 25.88 -12.26 -13.15
C VAL A 7 25.92 -11.27 -14.31
N SER A 8 26.00 -11.82 -15.52
CA SER A 8 26.07 -11.03 -16.77
C SER A 8 24.92 -11.42 -17.69
N PHE A 9 24.25 -10.41 -18.22
CA PHE A 9 23.15 -10.54 -19.17
C PHE A 9 23.53 -9.84 -20.46
N ARG A 10 23.36 -10.53 -21.60
CA ARG A 10 23.55 -9.88 -22.91
C ARG A 10 22.35 -8.97 -23.21
N LYS A 11 22.55 -7.95 -24.04
CA LYS A 11 21.44 -7.15 -24.59
C LYS A 11 20.32 -8.07 -25.13
N GLY A 12 19.08 -7.77 -24.75
CA GLY A 12 17.88 -8.54 -25.08
C GLY A 12 17.55 -9.68 -24.11
N SER A 13 18.41 -9.97 -23.13
CA SER A 13 18.15 -11.02 -22.14
C SER A 13 17.14 -10.56 -21.10
N TYR A 14 16.30 -11.49 -20.64
CA TYR A 14 15.36 -11.28 -19.54
C TYR A 14 16.07 -11.51 -18.20
N LEU A 15 15.98 -10.53 -17.30
CA LEU A 15 16.43 -10.67 -15.91
C LEU A 15 15.34 -11.31 -15.06
N VAL A 16 14.10 -10.81 -15.21
CA VAL A 16 12.89 -11.36 -14.61
C VAL A 16 11.74 -11.27 -15.61
N VAL A 17 10.74 -12.13 -15.46
CA VAL A 17 9.57 -12.20 -16.34
C VAL A 17 8.31 -12.20 -15.50
N GLU A 18 7.37 -11.31 -15.83
CA GLU A 18 6.07 -11.21 -15.15
C GLU A 18 5.37 -12.58 -15.03
N GLY A 19 4.81 -12.86 -13.86
CA GLY A 19 4.07 -14.08 -13.55
C GLY A 19 4.94 -15.32 -13.27
N LYS A 20 6.27 -15.22 -13.30
CA LYS A 20 7.17 -16.34 -12.91
C LYS A 20 7.42 -16.39 -11.41
N GLU A 21 7.67 -17.60 -10.90
CA GLU A 21 7.93 -17.89 -9.48
C GLU A 21 9.37 -17.61 -9.02
N ASN A 22 10.34 -17.47 -9.94
CA ASN A 22 11.75 -17.23 -9.62
C ASN A 22 11.93 -15.89 -8.89
N THR A 23 11.81 -15.94 -7.56
CA THR A 23 11.65 -14.79 -6.67
C THR A 23 12.59 -14.91 -5.47
N ASP A 24 13.46 -15.92 -5.42
CA ASP A 24 14.41 -16.11 -4.31
C ASP A 24 15.55 -15.08 -4.32
N HIS A 25 15.71 -14.34 -5.43
CA HIS A 25 16.74 -13.33 -5.61
C HIS A 25 16.22 -12.05 -6.26
N PHE A 26 16.94 -10.96 -6.02
CA PHE A 26 16.81 -9.70 -6.75
C PHE A 26 18.19 -9.26 -7.26
N TYR A 27 18.19 -8.30 -8.19
CA TYR A 27 19.40 -7.86 -8.86
C TYR A 27 19.72 -6.40 -8.53
N ILE A 28 21.00 -6.11 -8.25
CA ILE A 28 21.56 -4.76 -8.19
C ILE A 28 22.37 -4.52 -9.46
N ILE A 29 21.98 -3.56 -10.28
CA ILE A 29 22.67 -3.27 -11.55
C ILE A 29 24.02 -2.62 -11.24
N GLN A 30 25.13 -3.18 -11.74
CA GLN A 30 26.46 -2.56 -11.64
C GLN A 30 26.84 -1.82 -12.92
N LYS A 31 26.46 -2.35 -14.08
CA LYS A 31 26.73 -1.77 -15.39
C LYS A 31 25.59 -2.08 -16.35
N GLY A 32 25.36 -1.17 -17.29
CA GLY A 32 24.34 -1.33 -18.34
C GLY A 32 22.98 -0.81 -17.92
N ASN A 33 22.00 -0.99 -18.80
CA ASN A 33 20.64 -0.51 -18.63
C ASN A 33 19.63 -1.64 -18.77
N VAL A 34 18.59 -1.58 -17.95
CA VAL A 34 17.48 -2.53 -17.93
C VAL A 34 16.17 -1.76 -18.08
N GLN A 35 15.30 -2.20 -18.98
CA GLN A 35 13.94 -1.69 -19.09
C GLN A 35 13.00 -2.61 -18.33
N CYS A 36 12.24 -2.08 -17.39
CA CYS A 36 11.13 -2.79 -16.76
C CYS A 36 9.81 -2.34 -17.38
N MET A 37 8.97 -3.31 -17.72
CA MET A 37 7.65 -3.09 -18.29
C MET A 37 6.65 -4.07 -17.71
N LYS A 38 5.40 -3.63 -17.59
CA LYS A 38 4.29 -4.49 -17.22
C LYS A 38 3.49 -4.84 -18.47
N SER A 39 3.08 -6.08 -18.56
CA SER A 39 2.32 -6.62 -19.68
C SER A 39 0.81 -6.44 -19.50
N SER A 40 0.34 -6.11 -18.29
CA SER A 40 -1.06 -5.75 -18.01
C SER A 40 -1.31 -4.26 -18.24
N GLY A 41 -2.48 -3.92 -18.77
CA GLY A 41 -2.94 -2.57 -19.14
C GLY A 41 -3.09 -1.57 -17.99
N SER A 42 -2.29 -1.68 -16.93
CA SER A 42 -2.30 -0.78 -15.77
C SER A 42 -1.81 0.65 -16.09
N GLY A 43 -1.53 0.97 -17.36
CA GLY A 43 -1.12 2.30 -17.82
C GLY A 43 0.25 2.76 -17.33
N LEU A 44 1.07 1.85 -16.77
CA LEU A 44 2.41 2.16 -16.29
C LEU A 44 3.39 2.20 -17.47
N ALA A 45 3.99 3.36 -17.69
CA ALA A 45 5.03 3.51 -18.69
C ALA A 45 6.25 2.64 -18.36
N PRO A 46 6.94 2.07 -19.37
CA PRO A 46 8.19 1.37 -19.16
C PRO A 46 9.20 2.26 -18.43
N THR A 47 9.86 1.71 -17.41
CA THR A 47 10.85 2.43 -16.61
C THR A 47 12.25 1.92 -16.95
N MET A 48 13.19 2.85 -17.15
CA MET A 48 14.60 2.54 -17.35
C MET A 48 15.35 2.56 -16.03
N TYR A 49 16.13 1.51 -15.80
CA TYR A 49 17.03 1.36 -14.65
C TYR A 49 18.48 1.25 -15.10
N GLY A 50 19.38 1.84 -14.33
CA GLY A 50 20.81 1.86 -14.60
C GLY A 50 21.64 1.45 -13.38
N PRO A 51 22.95 1.73 -13.42
CA PRO A 51 23.86 1.39 -12.32
C PRO A 51 23.38 1.91 -10.95
N GLY A 52 23.38 1.00 -9.98
CA GLY A 52 22.92 1.21 -8.61
C GLY A 52 21.43 0.96 -8.39
N ASP A 53 20.62 0.80 -9.44
CA ASP A 53 19.19 0.50 -9.31
C ASP A 53 18.92 -1.00 -9.11
N PHE A 54 17.69 -1.32 -8.73
CA PHE A 54 17.29 -2.65 -8.33
C PHE A 54 16.17 -3.21 -9.20
N VAL A 55 16.21 -4.52 -9.45
CA VAL A 55 15.19 -5.25 -10.21
C VAL A 55 14.78 -6.50 -9.42
N GLY A 56 13.47 -6.77 -9.33
CA GLY A 56 12.95 -7.98 -8.67
C GLY A 56 12.84 -7.91 -7.14
N VAL A 57 13.11 -6.76 -6.52
CA VAL A 57 13.10 -6.64 -5.04
C VAL A 57 11.71 -6.87 -4.44
N VAL A 58 10.65 -6.33 -5.05
CA VAL A 58 9.28 -6.47 -4.52
C VAL A 58 8.88 -7.95 -4.47
N PRO A 59 8.85 -8.69 -5.60
CA PRO A 59 8.53 -10.12 -5.60
C PRO A 59 9.42 -10.94 -4.64
N CYS A 60 10.71 -10.61 -4.57
CA CYS A 60 11.65 -11.34 -3.73
C CYS A 60 11.40 -11.17 -2.24
N MET A 61 11.14 -9.94 -1.80
CA MET A 61 10.88 -9.67 -0.39
C MET A 61 9.49 -10.15 0.02
N SER A 62 8.50 -10.08 -0.87
CA SER A 62 7.10 -10.45 -0.58
C SER A 62 6.77 -11.94 -0.72
N ASP A 63 7.64 -12.76 -1.33
CA ASP A 63 7.34 -14.15 -1.71
C ASP A 63 6.13 -14.25 -2.66
N HIS A 64 5.99 -13.29 -3.57
CA HIS A 64 4.93 -13.28 -4.58
C HIS A 64 5.52 -13.35 -6.00
N LEU A 65 4.68 -13.74 -6.97
CA LEU A 65 5.07 -13.80 -8.38
C LEU A 65 5.60 -12.47 -8.90
N GLN A 66 6.49 -12.55 -9.90
CA GLN A 66 7.04 -11.38 -10.59
C GLN A 66 5.93 -10.48 -11.12
N ILE A 67 6.00 -9.19 -10.79
CA ILE A 67 4.99 -8.18 -11.14
C ILE A 67 5.27 -7.43 -12.44
N GLU A 68 6.50 -7.54 -12.95
CA GLU A 68 6.98 -6.84 -14.14
C GLU A 68 8.03 -7.70 -14.85
N THR A 69 8.22 -7.44 -16.13
CA THR A 69 9.28 -8.05 -16.94
C THR A 69 10.43 -7.07 -17.06
N ALA A 70 11.65 -7.53 -16.82
CA ALA A 70 12.86 -6.73 -16.91
C ALA A 70 13.79 -7.26 -18.01
N ILE A 71 14.10 -6.42 -18.99
CA ILE A 71 14.88 -6.78 -20.18
C ILE A 71 16.12 -5.90 -20.25
N ALA A 72 17.29 -6.52 -20.44
CA ALA A 72 18.54 -5.81 -20.65
C ALA A 72 18.53 -5.06 -21.99
N THR A 73 18.63 -3.74 -22.00
CA THR A 73 18.69 -2.94 -23.25
C THR A 73 20.13 -2.74 -23.74
N THR A 74 21.10 -2.99 -22.87
CA THR A 74 22.53 -3.13 -23.16
C THR A 74 23.03 -4.45 -22.56
N ASP A 75 24.31 -4.77 -22.73
CA ASP A 75 24.94 -5.76 -21.86
C ASP A 75 24.92 -5.24 -20.42
N VAL A 76 24.52 -6.10 -19.49
CA VAL A 76 24.29 -5.76 -18.09
C VAL A 76 25.13 -6.67 -17.20
N MET A 77 25.80 -6.07 -16.22
CA MET A 77 26.43 -6.78 -15.11
C MET A 77 25.65 -6.43 -13.86
N ALA A 78 25.23 -7.43 -13.09
CA ALA A 78 24.44 -7.23 -11.89
C ALA A 78 24.91 -8.14 -10.76
N ILE A 79 24.69 -7.71 -9.53
CA ILE A 79 24.84 -8.53 -8.34
C ILE A 79 23.51 -9.24 -8.10
N SER A 80 23.52 -10.57 -8.06
CA SER A 80 22.39 -11.37 -7.58
C SER A 80 22.45 -11.47 -6.06
N VAL A 81 21.36 -11.09 -5.40
CA VAL A 81 21.22 -11.10 -3.95
C VAL A 81 20.03 -11.99 -3.60
N ARG A 82 20.28 -13.07 -2.85
CA ARG A 82 19.20 -13.91 -2.33
C ARG A 82 18.49 -13.24 -1.15
N LYS A 83 17.24 -13.61 -0.92
CA LYS A 83 16.44 -13.09 0.20
C LYS A 83 17.11 -13.29 1.57
N ASP A 84 17.69 -14.47 1.81
CA ASP A 84 18.40 -14.84 3.05
C ASP A 84 19.66 -13.99 3.30
N GLN A 85 20.26 -13.45 2.23
CA GLN A 85 21.45 -12.60 2.30
C GLN A 85 21.13 -11.14 2.59
N TYR A 86 19.87 -10.72 2.47
CA TYR A 86 19.49 -9.31 2.60
C TYR A 86 19.86 -8.69 3.96
N PRO A 87 19.63 -9.35 5.12
CA PRO A 87 20.02 -8.79 6.41
C PRO A 87 21.54 -8.56 6.55
N GLU A 88 22.36 -9.49 6.05
CA GLU A 88 23.82 -9.35 6.09
C GLU A 88 24.30 -8.25 5.13
N LEU A 89 23.70 -8.17 3.93
CA LEU A 89 23.98 -7.11 2.95
C LEU A 89 23.78 -5.71 3.55
N ILE A 90 22.64 -5.48 4.19
CA ILE A 90 22.31 -4.15 4.71
C ILE A 90 23.07 -3.83 6.01
N SER A 91 23.54 -4.84 6.75
CA SER A 91 24.45 -4.61 7.88
C SER A 91 25.83 -4.12 7.43
N GLN A 92 26.29 -4.56 6.25
CA GLN A 92 27.57 -4.15 5.67
C GLN A 92 27.44 -2.86 4.85
N ASN A 93 26.25 -2.60 4.29
CA ASN A 93 26.00 -1.45 3.42
C ASN A 93 24.59 -0.87 3.64
N THR A 94 24.42 -0.13 4.74
CA THR A 94 23.18 0.57 5.11
C THR A 94 22.57 1.43 3.99
N PRO A 95 23.36 2.15 3.16
CA PRO A 95 22.82 2.87 2.00
C PRO A 95 21.95 2.04 1.05
N VAL A 96 22.21 0.72 0.90
CA VAL A 96 21.40 -0.16 0.06
C VAL A 96 19.97 -0.28 0.60
N ALA A 97 19.81 -0.51 1.91
CA ALA A 97 18.50 -0.55 2.54
C ALA A 97 17.75 0.77 2.36
N LEU A 98 18.42 1.89 2.65
CA LEU A 98 17.81 3.22 2.52
C LEU A 98 17.37 3.51 1.09
N LYS A 99 18.16 3.12 0.08
CA LYS A 99 17.78 3.29 -1.32
C LYS A 99 16.57 2.42 -1.68
N ILE A 100 16.53 1.15 -1.27
CA ILE A 100 15.37 0.27 -1.50
C ILE A 100 14.10 0.83 -0.85
N ILE A 101 14.18 1.19 0.43
CA ILE A 101 13.05 1.73 1.19
C ILE A 101 12.55 3.05 0.58
N LYS A 102 13.45 3.93 0.16
CA LYS A 102 13.11 5.17 -0.55
C LYS A 102 12.44 4.91 -1.90
N THR A 103 12.94 3.94 -2.67
CA THR A 103 12.30 3.53 -3.93
C THR A 103 10.89 3.00 -3.68
N PHE A 104 10.69 2.22 -2.61
CA PHE A 104 9.37 1.70 -2.26
C PHE A 104 8.40 2.81 -1.84
N ALA A 105 8.83 3.73 -0.98
CA ALA A 105 8.05 4.91 -0.60
C ALA A 105 7.57 5.71 -1.82
N ASN A 106 8.51 6.05 -2.72
CA ASN A 106 8.20 6.78 -3.95
C ASN A 106 7.19 6.01 -4.82
N ARG A 107 7.41 4.71 -5.05
CA ARG A 107 6.47 3.89 -5.85
C ARG A 107 5.08 3.84 -5.19
N MET A 108 5.00 3.66 -3.88
CA MET A 108 3.70 3.65 -3.16
C MET A 108 2.95 4.96 -3.29
N ARG A 109 3.65 6.11 -3.33
CA ARG A 109 3.01 7.41 -3.56
C ARG A 109 2.32 7.45 -4.92
N VAL A 110 3.05 7.07 -5.97
CA VAL A 110 2.52 7.00 -7.33
C VAL A 110 1.35 6.01 -7.40
N MET A 111 1.47 4.84 -6.75
CA MET A 111 0.37 3.86 -6.72
C MET A 111 -0.88 4.39 -6.00
N ASN A 112 -0.72 5.10 -4.87
CA ASN A 112 -1.84 5.72 -4.16
C ASN A 112 -2.57 6.74 -5.05
N GLU A 113 -1.83 7.58 -5.77
CA GLU A 113 -2.40 8.54 -6.72
C GLU A 113 -3.17 7.83 -7.85
N MET A 114 -2.59 6.76 -8.42
CA MET A 114 -3.23 5.97 -9.47
C MET A 114 -4.49 5.26 -8.98
N LEU A 115 -4.47 4.64 -7.80
CA LEU A 115 -5.64 3.97 -7.21
C LEU A 115 -6.76 4.98 -6.91
N THR A 116 -6.39 6.15 -6.39
CA THR A 116 -7.33 7.25 -6.14
C THR A 116 -7.98 7.69 -7.45
N LYS A 117 -7.19 7.90 -8.51
CA LYS A 117 -7.70 8.28 -9.82
C LYS A 117 -8.58 7.19 -10.44
N ALA A 118 -8.21 5.92 -10.30
CA ALA A 118 -8.99 4.80 -10.81
C ALA A 118 -10.34 4.66 -10.10
N THR A 119 -10.41 5.00 -8.81
CA THR A 119 -11.63 4.86 -7.99
C THR A 119 -12.53 6.10 -8.07
N LEU A 120 -11.96 7.31 -8.06
CA LEU A 120 -12.68 8.58 -7.97
C LEU A 120 -12.63 9.42 -9.24
N HIS A 121 -12.02 8.92 -10.31
CA HIS A 121 -11.87 9.61 -11.60
C HIS A 121 -11.26 11.02 -11.50
N SER A 122 -10.46 11.29 -10.47
CA SER A 122 -9.95 12.62 -10.14
C SER A 122 -8.56 12.59 -9.52
N VAL A 123 -7.84 13.72 -9.61
CA VAL A 123 -6.50 13.90 -9.05
C VAL A 123 -6.56 15.01 -8.01
N VAL A 124 -6.08 14.76 -6.80
CA VAL A 124 -5.92 15.77 -5.76
C VAL A 124 -4.57 16.44 -5.91
N GLN A 125 -4.54 17.76 -5.89
CA GLN A 125 -3.30 18.49 -5.60
C GLN A 125 -3.11 18.52 -4.09
N ASP A 126 -1.95 18.05 -3.62
CA ASP A 126 -1.57 18.06 -2.20
C ASP A 126 -1.28 19.51 -1.73
N THR A 127 -2.31 20.34 -1.64
CA THR A 127 -2.25 21.72 -1.15
C THR A 127 -2.72 21.79 0.30
N TYR A 128 -2.33 22.86 1.00
CA TYR A 128 -2.81 23.11 2.37
C TYR A 128 -4.35 23.24 2.43
N GLU A 129 -5.01 23.66 1.36
CA GLU A 129 -6.48 23.74 1.28
C GLU A 129 -7.13 22.36 1.38
N GLN A 130 -6.42 21.31 0.95
CA GLN A 130 -6.89 19.94 1.07
C GLN A 130 -7.15 19.56 2.53
N ILE A 131 -6.31 20.04 3.46
CA ILE A 131 -6.51 19.79 4.91
C ILE A 131 -7.85 20.35 5.39
N PHE A 132 -8.24 21.54 4.90
CA PHE A 132 -9.54 22.14 5.22
C PHE A 132 -10.72 21.35 4.63
N LYS A 133 -10.57 20.84 3.39
CA LYS A 133 -11.58 20.00 2.73
C LYS A 133 -11.79 18.70 3.49
N VAL A 134 -10.71 18.06 3.94
CA VAL A 134 -10.73 16.86 4.80
C VAL A 134 -11.47 17.15 6.10
N ALA A 135 -11.15 18.26 6.78
CA ALA A 135 -11.83 18.65 8.02
C ALA A 135 -13.34 18.81 7.82
N SER A 136 -13.74 19.51 6.75
CA SER A 136 -15.13 19.76 6.42
C SER A 136 -15.89 18.48 6.04
N PHE A 137 -15.22 17.56 5.32
CA PHE A 137 -15.79 16.26 4.98
C PHE A 137 -16.13 15.44 6.23
N TYR A 138 -15.20 15.31 7.18
CA TYR A 138 -15.45 14.53 8.40
C TYR A 138 -16.43 15.23 9.35
N GLU A 139 -16.50 16.57 9.35
CA GLU A 139 -17.55 17.29 10.07
C GLU A 139 -18.94 16.91 9.53
N GLN A 140 -19.11 16.94 8.20
CA GLN A 140 -20.38 16.59 7.54
C GLN A 140 -20.78 15.13 7.74
N ASN A 141 -19.81 14.23 7.92
CA ASN A 141 -20.02 12.81 8.18
C ASN A 141 -20.04 12.45 9.67
N ALA A 142 -20.29 13.43 10.55
CA ALA A 142 -20.46 13.23 12.00
C ALA A 142 -19.27 12.59 12.72
N LEU A 143 -18.04 12.87 12.27
CA LEU A 143 -16.77 12.49 12.91
C LEU A 143 -16.05 13.73 13.48
N PRO A 144 -16.54 14.30 14.59
CA PRO A 144 -16.04 15.58 15.12
C PRO A 144 -14.59 15.51 15.61
N ASP A 145 -14.16 14.36 16.15
CA ASP A 145 -12.79 14.14 16.65
C ASP A 145 -11.75 14.19 15.51
N VAL A 146 -12.13 13.63 14.36
CA VAL A 146 -11.33 13.67 13.14
C VAL A 146 -11.30 15.10 12.58
N ALA A 147 -12.47 15.74 12.50
CA ALA A 147 -12.62 17.08 11.95
C ALA A 147 -11.85 18.14 12.75
N VAL A 148 -11.94 18.12 14.09
CA VAL A 148 -11.25 19.10 14.95
C VAL A 148 -9.73 19.02 14.82
N PHE A 149 -9.17 17.82 14.68
CA PHE A 149 -7.74 17.62 14.41
C PHE A 149 -7.35 18.23 13.06
N ALA A 150 -8.11 17.93 12.00
CA ALA A 150 -7.81 18.44 10.67
C ALA A 150 -7.91 19.97 10.60
N TYR A 151 -8.91 20.59 11.25
CA TYR A 151 -8.99 22.06 11.36
C TYR A 151 -7.77 22.66 12.08
N TYR A 152 -7.32 22.02 13.16
CA TYR A 152 -6.09 22.43 13.85
C TYR A 152 -4.86 22.39 12.91
N GLN A 153 -4.68 21.29 12.17
CA GLN A 153 -3.54 21.17 11.24
C GLN A 153 -3.60 22.16 10.08
N TYR A 154 -4.81 22.49 9.59
CA TYR A 154 -4.99 23.55 8.60
C TYR A 154 -4.51 24.90 9.16
N LEU A 155 -4.99 25.28 10.34
CA LEU A 155 -4.61 26.54 11.01
C LEU A 155 -3.11 26.61 11.28
N LYS A 156 -2.49 25.50 11.68
CA LYS A 156 -1.04 25.42 11.87
C LYS A 156 -0.27 25.63 10.56
N THR A 157 -0.74 24.99 9.47
CA THR A 157 -0.06 25.03 8.17
C THR A 157 -0.21 26.40 7.50
N LYS A 158 -1.39 27.02 7.61
CA LYS A 158 -1.69 28.35 7.07
C LYS A 158 -2.60 29.16 8.01
N PRO A 159 -2.01 29.83 9.02
CA PRO A 159 -2.76 30.64 9.98
C PRO A 159 -3.53 31.82 9.36
N GLN A 160 -3.08 32.30 8.19
CA GLN A 160 -3.69 33.39 7.42
C GLN A 160 -4.26 32.90 6.07
N GLY A 161 -4.62 31.61 5.99
CA GLY A 161 -5.25 31.05 4.80
C GLY A 161 -6.67 31.58 4.56
N PRO A 162 -7.23 31.42 3.35
CA PRO A 162 -8.56 31.94 2.99
C PRO A 162 -9.69 31.40 3.88
N ASN A 163 -9.54 30.21 4.45
CA ASN A 163 -10.52 29.60 5.34
C ASN A 163 -10.10 29.64 6.83
N ALA A 164 -9.09 30.44 7.21
CA ALA A 164 -8.55 30.45 8.56
C ALA A 164 -9.59 30.87 9.61
N ASP A 165 -10.36 31.92 9.36
CA ASP A 165 -11.39 32.37 10.29
C ASP A 165 -12.49 31.31 10.50
N LEU A 166 -12.95 30.70 9.41
CA LEU A 166 -13.92 29.62 9.46
C LEU A 166 -13.36 28.39 10.19
N ALA A 167 -12.13 27.97 9.87
CA ALA A 167 -11.47 26.87 10.56
C ALA A 167 -11.31 27.12 12.06
N LYS A 168 -11.01 28.37 12.46
CA LYS A 168 -10.90 28.77 13.88
C LYS A 168 -12.25 28.70 14.57
N GLN A 169 -13.32 29.21 13.95
CA GLN A 169 -14.68 29.10 14.48
C GLN A 169 -15.08 27.63 14.67
N LYS A 170 -14.85 26.78 13.66
CA LYS A 170 -15.13 25.35 13.70
C LYS A 170 -14.32 24.63 14.78
N PHE A 171 -13.03 24.90 14.88
CA PHE A 171 -12.16 24.32 15.90
C PHE A 171 -12.66 24.64 17.32
N VAL A 172 -13.00 25.91 17.60
CA VAL A 172 -13.53 26.32 18.91
C VAL A 172 -14.89 25.68 19.21
N ALA A 173 -15.76 25.56 18.21
CA ALA A 173 -17.09 24.97 18.39
C ALA A 173 -17.04 23.46 18.67
N LEU A 174 -16.12 22.72 18.03
CA LEU A 174 -16.02 21.26 18.14
C LEU A 174 -15.21 20.82 19.36
N LYS A 175 -14.08 21.49 19.65
CA LYS A 175 -13.10 21.06 20.67
C LYS A 175 -13.68 20.66 22.04
N PRO A 176 -14.68 21.37 22.61
CA PRO A 176 -15.21 21.01 23.93
C PRO A 176 -15.92 19.64 23.97
N LYS A 177 -16.34 19.11 22.82
CA LYS A 177 -17.12 17.86 22.70
C LYS A 177 -16.30 16.70 22.15
N THR A 178 -15.00 16.90 21.94
CA THR A 178 -14.15 15.97 21.20
C THR A 178 -13.18 15.23 22.12
N HIS A 179 -12.90 13.96 21.81
CA HIS A 179 -11.86 13.15 22.43
C HIS A 179 -10.59 13.09 21.57
N ALA A 180 -10.44 14.00 20.59
CA ALA A 180 -9.24 14.09 19.77
C ALA A 180 -7.99 14.25 20.65
N VAL A 181 -6.97 13.45 20.35
CA VAL A 181 -5.71 13.39 21.10
C VAL A 181 -4.54 13.81 20.21
N TYR A 182 -3.46 14.29 20.84
CA TYR A 182 -2.18 14.60 20.18
C TYR A 182 -2.26 15.52 18.95
N PHE A 183 -2.72 16.76 19.12
CA PHE A 183 -2.65 17.78 18.07
C PHE A 183 -1.21 18.08 17.60
N GLU A 184 -0.23 17.83 18.47
CA GLU A 184 1.20 18.04 18.20
C GLU A 184 2.01 16.76 18.48
N PRO A 185 3.16 16.56 17.80
CA PRO A 185 4.08 15.51 18.15
C PRO A 185 4.56 15.65 19.60
N THR A 186 4.47 14.56 20.36
CA THR A 186 5.07 14.43 21.70
C THR A 186 6.37 13.63 21.64
N ALA A 187 7.22 13.80 22.66
CA ALA A 187 8.45 13.02 22.82
C ALA A 187 8.18 11.56 23.26
N GLU A 188 6.92 11.20 23.52
CA GLU A 188 6.54 9.87 23.96
C GLU A 188 6.82 8.84 22.84
N PRO A 189 7.53 7.73 23.15
CA PRO A 189 7.82 6.69 22.17
C PRO A 189 6.58 5.86 21.81
N SER A 190 5.50 5.98 22.59
CA SER A 190 4.23 5.29 22.38
C SER A 190 3.07 6.25 22.60
N ARG A 191 2.07 6.23 21.71
CA ARG A 191 0.88 7.07 21.77
C ARG A 191 -0.39 6.23 21.65
N GLN A 192 -1.43 6.61 22.37
CA GLN A 192 -2.73 5.93 22.35
C GLN A 192 -3.76 6.79 21.61
N TYR A 193 -4.46 6.20 20.65
CA TYR A 193 -5.49 6.87 19.87
C TYR A 193 -6.81 6.12 20.04
N PRO A 194 -7.85 6.73 20.65
CA PRO A 194 -9.19 6.15 20.68
C PRO A 194 -9.70 5.89 19.26
N LYS A 195 -10.63 4.94 19.12
CA LYS A 195 -11.37 4.74 17.87
C LYS A 195 -11.96 6.07 17.36
N ASP A 196 -12.00 6.23 16.03
CA ASP A 196 -12.58 7.37 15.32
C ASP A 196 -11.84 8.70 15.57
N THR A 197 -10.54 8.62 15.91
CA THR A 197 -9.65 9.79 16.00
C THR A 197 -8.64 9.84 14.84
N MET A 198 -8.22 11.04 14.46
CA MET A 198 -7.20 11.24 13.43
C MET A 198 -5.79 11.15 14.03
N ILE A 199 -4.93 10.32 13.43
CA ILE A 199 -3.51 10.22 13.75
C ILE A 199 -2.73 11.26 12.92
N PHE A 200 -3.05 11.34 11.63
CA PHE A 200 -2.56 12.38 10.75
C PHE A 200 -3.51 12.64 9.57
N SER A 201 -3.59 13.89 9.12
CA SER A 201 -4.27 14.29 7.87
C SER A 201 -3.34 14.13 6.66
N GLU A 202 -3.90 13.92 5.47
CA GLU A 202 -3.18 14.13 4.22
C GLU A 202 -2.77 15.60 4.06
N ALA A 203 -1.79 15.85 3.18
CA ALA A 203 -1.19 17.17 2.89
C ALA A 203 -0.51 17.89 4.07
N GLN A 204 -0.61 17.38 5.31
CA GLN A 204 0.15 17.94 6.42
C GLN A 204 1.62 17.49 6.38
N SER A 205 2.51 18.26 7.00
CA SER A 205 3.91 17.85 7.18
C SER A 205 4.03 16.68 8.16
N GLY A 206 4.94 15.74 7.87
CA GLY A 206 5.16 14.56 8.71
C GLY A 206 6.63 14.21 8.86
N SER A 207 7.12 14.20 10.10
CA SER A 207 8.51 13.87 10.44
C SER A 207 8.68 12.52 11.14
N ASP A 208 7.58 11.80 11.37
CA ASP A 208 7.55 10.54 12.10
C ASP A 208 6.82 9.46 11.31
N MET A 209 7.11 8.21 11.62
CA MET A 209 6.32 7.07 11.21
C MET A 209 5.85 6.28 12.44
N PHE A 210 4.91 5.37 12.24
CA PHE A 210 4.25 4.65 13.31
C PHE A 210 4.32 3.14 13.06
N ILE A 211 4.43 2.38 14.15
CA ILE A 211 4.21 0.92 14.16
C ILE A 211 3.00 0.62 15.03
N ILE A 212 2.05 -0.15 14.50
CA ILE A 212 0.83 -0.53 15.22
C ILE A 212 1.17 -1.63 16.23
N GLN A 213 1.11 -1.33 17.52
CA GLN A 213 1.31 -2.30 18.61
C GLN A 213 0.00 -3.01 18.97
N ARG A 214 -1.12 -2.28 18.89
CA ARG A 214 -2.50 -2.75 19.11
C ARG A 214 -3.46 -1.92 18.27
N GLY A 215 -4.55 -2.55 17.82
CA GLY A 215 -5.63 -1.92 17.08
C GLY A 215 -5.45 -1.96 15.57
N GLU A 216 -6.29 -1.19 14.88
CA GLU A 216 -6.34 -1.08 13.43
C GLU A 216 -6.39 0.39 13.00
N VAL A 217 -5.69 0.72 11.91
CA VAL A 217 -5.59 2.08 11.36
C VAL A 217 -6.05 2.06 9.91
N SER A 218 -7.03 2.90 9.58
CA SER A 218 -7.48 3.12 8.21
C SER A 218 -6.65 4.21 7.55
N ILE A 219 -6.11 3.90 6.36
CA ILE A 219 -5.46 4.87 5.47
C ILE A 219 -6.47 5.26 4.40
N THR A 220 -6.86 6.53 4.37
CA THR A 220 -7.93 7.01 3.48
C THR A 220 -7.52 8.29 2.75
N LYS A 221 -8.21 8.59 1.65
CA LYS A 221 -8.03 9.82 0.87
C LYS A 221 -9.39 10.44 0.60
N VAL A 222 -9.51 11.76 0.76
CA VAL A 222 -10.76 12.47 0.49
C VAL A 222 -10.61 13.24 -0.81
N VAL A 223 -11.48 12.99 -1.80
CA VAL A 223 -11.46 13.69 -3.08
C VAL A 223 -12.87 14.08 -3.48
N ASN A 224 -13.07 15.37 -3.78
CA ASN A 224 -14.35 15.91 -4.23
C ASN A 224 -15.54 15.51 -3.33
N GLY A 225 -15.33 15.48 -2.01
CA GLY A 225 -16.35 15.12 -1.03
C GLY A 225 -16.62 13.61 -0.89
N ASN A 226 -15.82 12.76 -1.52
CA ASN A 226 -15.89 11.30 -1.37
C ASN A 226 -14.62 10.79 -0.68
N GLU A 227 -14.75 9.77 0.16
CA GLU A 227 -13.62 9.08 0.78
C GLU A 227 -13.33 7.75 0.06
N VAL A 228 -12.05 7.47 -0.14
CA VAL A 228 -11.56 6.14 -0.54
C VAL A 228 -10.65 5.60 0.53
N THR A 229 -10.93 4.38 0.97
CA THR A 229 -10.02 3.61 1.83
C THR A 229 -8.95 2.96 0.96
N LEU A 230 -7.70 3.38 1.15
CA LEU A 230 -6.54 2.83 0.45
C LEU A 230 -6.05 1.54 1.12
N ALA A 231 -6.10 1.48 2.45
CA ALA A 231 -5.74 0.30 3.23
C ALA A 231 -6.34 0.34 4.64
N VAL A 232 -6.56 -0.84 5.23
CA VAL A 232 -6.73 -1.02 6.68
C VAL A 232 -5.53 -1.80 7.18
N LEU A 233 -4.82 -1.20 8.13
CA LEU A 233 -3.57 -1.71 8.68
C LEU A 233 -3.80 -2.24 10.09
N LYS A 234 -3.11 -3.32 10.45
CA LYS A 234 -3.29 -4.03 11.72
C LYS A 234 -2.00 -4.10 12.52
N LYS A 235 -2.07 -4.70 13.71
CA LYS A 235 -0.88 -4.95 14.56
C LYS A 235 0.31 -5.49 13.75
N GLY A 236 1.45 -4.84 13.92
CA GLY A 236 2.71 -5.14 13.23
C GLY A 236 2.94 -4.34 11.94
N ASP A 237 1.90 -3.75 11.36
CA ASP A 237 2.04 -2.89 10.19
C ASP A 237 2.65 -1.54 10.58
N MET A 238 3.27 -0.92 9.58
CA MET A 238 3.94 0.37 9.70
C MET A 238 3.31 1.36 8.73
N PHE A 239 3.21 2.63 9.12
CA PHE A 239 2.64 3.68 8.26
C PHE A 239 3.21 5.07 8.55
N GLY A 240 3.05 5.97 7.59
CA GLY A 240 3.65 7.31 7.64
C GLY A 240 5.13 7.34 7.25
N GLU A 241 5.69 6.20 6.86
CA GLU A 241 7.06 6.05 6.38
C GLU A 241 7.36 6.96 5.19
N MET A 242 6.40 7.16 4.29
CA MET A 242 6.63 7.90 3.05
C MET A 242 7.01 9.37 3.31
N ALA A 243 6.30 10.04 4.22
CA ALA A 243 6.60 11.42 4.57
C ALA A 243 7.97 11.53 5.26
N LEU A 244 8.27 10.59 6.16
CA LEU A 244 9.56 10.50 6.83
C LEU A 244 10.70 10.27 5.81
N ILE A 245 10.57 9.31 4.90
CA ILE A 245 11.64 8.92 3.99
C ILE A 245 11.84 9.94 2.85
N GLU A 246 10.76 10.44 2.26
CA GLU A 246 10.82 11.34 1.12
C GLU A 246 10.96 12.82 1.51
N ASN A 247 10.72 13.16 2.77
CA ASN A 247 10.60 14.54 3.24
C ASN A 247 9.54 15.34 2.45
N LYS A 248 8.39 14.70 2.22
CA LYS A 248 7.21 15.28 1.56
C LYS A 248 6.01 15.24 2.52
N PRO A 249 4.95 16.03 2.27
CA PRO A 249 3.71 15.92 3.03
C PRO A 249 3.11 14.51 3.04
N ARG A 250 2.27 14.24 4.04
CA ARG A 250 1.48 13.00 4.14
C ARG A 250 0.66 12.82 2.87
N SER A 251 0.73 11.63 2.27
CA SER A 251 0.05 11.27 1.01
C SER A 251 -1.44 10.96 1.17
N ALA A 252 -1.86 10.63 2.40
CA ALA A 252 -3.18 10.14 2.77
C ALA A 252 -3.46 10.46 4.25
N ASN A 253 -4.71 10.35 4.66
CA ASN A 253 -5.16 10.40 6.05
C ASN A 253 -4.83 9.08 6.76
N ALA A 254 -4.61 9.12 8.06
CA ALA A 254 -4.56 7.95 8.93
C ALA A 254 -5.51 8.16 10.11
N LEU A 255 -6.48 7.26 10.25
CA LEU A 255 -7.51 7.27 11.28
C LEU A 255 -7.44 5.99 12.10
N ALA A 256 -7.64 6.10 13.42
CA ALA A 256 -7.79 4.95 14.29
C ALA A 256 -9.14 4.26 14.00
N HIS A 257 -9.10 3.11 13.33
CA HIS A 257 -10.28 2.30 13.04
C HIS A 257 -10.82 1.57 14.28
N SER A 258 -9.92 1.29 15.22
CA SER A 258 -10.21 0.84 16.57
C SER A 258 -9.31 1.59 17.56
N ASP A 259 -9.47 1.36 18.87
CA ASP A 259 -8.50 1.84 19.85
C ASP A 259 -7.10 1.34 19.52
N CYS A 260 -6.18 2.28 19.33
CA CYS A 260 -4.83 2.03 18.85
C CYS A 260 -3.78 2.35 19.90
N THR A 261 -2.72 1.55 19.91
CA THR A 261 -1.45 1.88 20.57
C THR A 261 -0.36 1.86 19.51
N LEU A 262 0.29 3.00 19.31
CA LEU A 262 1.24 3.21 18.23
C LEU A 262 2.62 3.54 18.80
N MET A 263 3.64 2.81 18.35
CA MET A 263 5.03 3.19 18.58
C MET A 263 5.44 4.26 17.57
N VAL A 264 6.06 5.34 18.03
CA VAL A 264 6.46 6.48 17.21
C VAL A 264 7.95 6.39 16.89
N ILE A 265 8.29 6.51 15.61
CA ILE A 265 9.68 6.49 15.11
C ILE A 265 9.94 7.78 14.33
N ASN A 266 10.77 8.65 14.90
CA ASN A 266 11.26 9.84 14.23
C ASN A 266 12.44 9.51 13.29
N ARG A 267 12.92 10.51 12.55
CA ARG A 267 14.04 10.35 11.60
C ARG A 267 15.34 9.83 12.22
N SER A 268 15.69 10.33 13.41
CA SER A 268 16.91 9.92 14.11
C SER A 268 16.83 8.44 14.49
N ASN A 269 15.72 8.05 15.13
CA ASN A 269 15.44 6.69 15.55
C ASN A 269 15.37 5.74 14.35
N PHE A 270 14.78 6.19 13.24
CA PHE A 270 14.76 5.41 12.00
C PHE A 270 16.18 5.14 11.49
N ASN A 271 17.01 6.18 11.34
CA ASN A 271 18.39 6.00 10.86
C ASN A 271 19.21 5.08 11.77
N GLN A 272 19.06 5.23 13.09
CA GLN A 272 19.70 4.35 14.07
C GLN A 272 19.19 2.91 13.94
N MET A 273 17.89 2.72 13.78
CA MET A 273 17.29 1.40 13.55
C MET A 273 17.85 0.76 12.28
N VAL A 274 18.02 1.53 11.18
CA VAL A 274 18.61 0.98 9.94
C VAL A 274 20.05 0.50 10.15
N ALA A 275 20.84 1.24 10.93
CA ALA A 275 22.24 0.90 11.19
C ALA A 275 22.42 -0.24 12.20
N THR A 276 21.55 -0.36 13.20
CA THR A 276 21.76 -1.24 14.36
C THR A 276 20.87 -2.47 14.38
N GLN A 277 19.78 -2.50 13.61
CA GLN A 277 18.80 -3.59 13.62
C GLN A 277 18.48 -4.11 12.21
N PRO A 278 19.43 -4.76 11.51
CA PRO A 278 19.23 -5.27 10.15
C PRO A 278 18.01 -6.20 10.00
N GLN A 279 17.71 -7.01 11.02
CA GLN A 279 16.55 -7.90 10.99
C GLN A 279 15.22 -7.14 11.00
N LEU A 280 15.13 -6.03 11.74
CA LEU A 280 13.94 -5.20 11.76
C LEU A 280 13.76 -4.46 10.43
N VAL A 281 14.86 -4.01 9.83
CA VAL A 281 14.86 -3.40 8.50
C VAL A 281 14.44 -4.39 7.43
N ALA A 282 14.94 -5.63 7.49
CA ALA A 282 14.54 -6.70 6.58
C ALA A 282 13.04 -6.97 6.65
N LYS A 283 12.48 -6.99 7.88
CA LYS A 283 11.04 -7.11 8.10
C LYS A 283 10.28 -5.90 7.56
N LEU A 284 10.75 -4.68 7.80
CA LEU A 284 10.16 -3.46 7.23
C LEU A 284 10.14 -3.52 5.70
N THR A 285 11.27 -3.83 5.05
CA THR A 285 11.35 -3.95 3.60
C THR A 285 10.39 -5.01 3.07
N THR A 286 10.24 -6.14 3.78
CA THR A 286 9.25 -7.18 3.46
C THR A 286 7.82 -6.65 3.53
N THR A 287 7.44 -5.98 4.62
CA THR A 287 6.10 -5.38 4.77
C THR A 287 5.81 -4.34 3.68
N LEU A 288 6.78 -3.50 3.32
CA LEU A 288 6.61 -2.52 2.25
C LEU A 288 6.52 -3.19 0.87
N ALA A 289 7.26 -4.27 0.64
CA ALA A 289 7.15 -5.07 -0.58
C ALA A 289 5.78 -5.75 -0.72
N ASP A 290 5.28 -6.38 0.34
CA ASP A 290 3.94 -6.98 0.40
C ASP A 290 2.85 -5.93 0.07
N ARG A 291 2.97 -4.74 0.67
CA ARG A 291 2.06 -3.62 0.40
C ARG A 291 2.12 -3.18 -1.06
N LEU A 292 3.31 -2.93 -1.60
CA LEU A 292 3.47 -2.56 -3.01
C LEU A 292 2.89 -3.60 -3.95
N TRP A 293 3.20 -4.87 -3.72
CA TRP A 293 2.67 -5.96 -4.53
C TRP A 293 1.14 -5.97 -4.52
N SER A 294 0.52 -5.80 -3.35
CA SER A 294 -0.94 -5.69 -3.24
C SER A 294 -1.49 -4.49 -4.01
N MET A 295 -0.82 -3.33 -3.97
CA MET A 295 -1.26 -2.14 -4.71
C MET A 295 -1.19 -2.35 -6.22
N TYR A 296 -0.14 -3.02 -6.71
CA TYR A 296 -0.06 -3.39 -8.12
C TYR A 296 -1.21 -4.30 -8.56
N ARG A 297 -1.57 -5.29 -7.73
CA ARG A 297 -2.71 -6.19 -8.00
C ARG A 297 -4.05 -5.46 -7.96
N GLN A 298 -4.23 -4.50 -7.04
CA GLN A 298 -5.42 -3.66 -7.00
C GLN A 298 -5.55 -2.77 -8.24
N LEU A 299 -4.45 -2.22 -8.75
CA LEU A 299 -4.47 -1.47 -10.00
C LEU A 299 -4.83 -2.34 -11.21
N ASP A 300 -4.30 -3.57 -11.27
CA ASP A 300 -4.70 -4.53 -12.30
C ASP A 300 -6.20 -4.86 -12.19
N ASN A 301 -6.72 -5.02 -10.98
CA ASN A 301 -8.14 -5.26 -10.72
C ASN A 301 -9.01 -4.10 -11.19
N ALA A 302 -8.58 -2.86 -10.90
CA ALA A 302 -9.32 -1.66 -11.28
C ALA A 302 -9.44 -1.51 -12.81
N ALA A 303 -8.49 -2.04 -13.57
CA ALA A 303 -8.51 -2.05 -15.04
C ALA A 303 -9.43 -3.12 -15.65
N LEU A 304 -9.95 -4.07 -14.87
CA LEU A 304 -10.92 -5.05 -15.37
C LEU A 304 -12.28 -4.38 -15.62
N HIS A 305 -12.97 -4.76 -16.70
CA HIS A 305 -14.30 -4.20 -17.00
C HIS A 305 -15.45 -4.99 -16.34
N GLU A 306 -15.38 -6.32 -16.39
CA GLU A 306 -16.46 -7.20 -15.93
C GLU A 306 -16.53 -7.26 -14.39
N PRO A 307 -17.69 -6.97 -13.75
CA PRO A 307 -17.84 -6.99 -12.29
C PRO A 307 -17.51 -8.35 -11.65
N LEU A 308 -17.94 -9.46 -12.26
CA LEU A 308 -17.60 -10.81 -11.80
C LEU A 308 -16.08 -11.06 -11.82
N ALA A 309 -15.41 -10.62 -12.89
CA ALA A 309 -13.96 -10.73 -13.02
C ALA A 309 -13.24 -9.91 -11.93
N LYS A 310 -13.71 -8.69 -11.66
CA LYS A 310 -13.20 -7.87 -10.54
C LYS A 310 -13.31 -8.61 -9.21
N MET A 311 -14.48 -9.16 -8.90
CA MET A 311 -14.70 -9.86 -7.63
C MET A 311 -13.84 -11.12 -7.51
N LEU A 312 -13.76 -11.96 -8.55
CA LEU A 312 -12.90 -13.16 -8.53
C LEU A 312 -11.41 -12.81 -8.41
N ASP A 313 -10.94 -11.77 -9.11
CA ASP A 313 -9.56 -11.31 -9.02
C ASP A 313 -9.23 -10.69 -7.65
N MET A 314 -10.17 -9.94 -7.07
CA MET A 314 -10.03 -9.42 -5.70
C MET A 314 -10.02 -10.54 -4.67
N LEU A 315 -10.86 -11.58 -4.83
CA LEU A 315 -10.82 -12.76 -3.97
C LEU A 315 -9.47 -13.47 -4.08
N SER A 316 -8.98 -13.68 -5.30
CA SER A 316 -7.65 -14.25 -5.56
C SER A 316 -6.56 -13.45 -4.84
N LEU A 317 -6.62 -12.12 -4.89
CA LEU A 317 -5.67 -11.25 -4.17
C LEU A 317 -5.71 -11.46 -2.65
N GLN A 318 -6.90 -11.61 -2.05
CA GLN A 318 -7.01 -11.88 -0.61
C GLN A 318 -6.44 -13.26 -0.23
N LEU A 319 -6.59 -14.27 -1.10
CA LEU A 319 -6.00 -15.59 -0.90
C LEU A 319 -4.47 -15.57 -0.98
N GLU A 320 -3.93 -14.85 -1.97
CA GLU A 320 -2.48 -14.66 -2.14
C GLU A 320 -1.87 -13.98 -0.89
N LYS A 321 -2.56 -12.98 -0.32
CA LYS A 321 -2.15 -12.32 0.95
C LYS A 321 -2.12 -13.24 2.16
N GLN A 322 -3.05 -14.20 2.23
CA GLN A 322 -3.08 -15.19 3.31
C GLN A 322 -2.00 -16.27 3.12
N ARG A 323 -1.19 -16.19 2.05
CA ARG A 323 -0.14 -17.14 1.69
C ARG A 323 -0.67 -18.57 1.64
N VAL A 324 -1.89 -18.73 1.12
CA VAL A 324 -2.50 -20.05 0.91
C VAL A 324 -1.61 -20.83 -0.06
N LYS A 325 -0.81 -21.76 0.47
CA LYS A 325 0.10 -22.59 -0.33
C LYS A 325 -0.74 -23.56 -1.15
N LEU A 326 -0.67 -23.39 -2.47
CA LEU A 326 -1.28 -24.30 -3.42
C LEU A 326 -0.44 -25.58 -3.45
N GLY A 327 -0.90 -26.64 -2.75
CA GLY A 327 -0.35 -27.99 -2.87
C GLY A 327 -1.04 -28.80 -3.98
N LEU A 328 -0.76 -30.10 -4.09
CA LEU A 328 -1.46 -30.99 -5.04
C LEU A 328 -2.93 -31.25 -4.67
N SER A 329 -3.36 -30.84 -3.47
CA SER A 329 -4.70 -31.11 -2.93
C SER A 329 -5.60 -29.87 -2.99
N LYS A 330 -6.89 -30.09 -3.27
CA LYS A 330 -7.97 -29.11 -3.18
C LYS A 330 -7.96 -28.42 -1.81
N VAL A 331 -7.86 -27.09 -1.82
CA VAL A 331 -7.92 -26.26 -0.60
C VAL A 331 -9.27 -25.58 -0.57
N SER A 332 -10.15 -26.05 0.31
CA SER A 332 -11.41 -25.38 0.64
C SER A 332 -11.25 -24.50 1.86
N MET A 333 -11.88 -23.33 1.88
CA MET A 333 -11.79 -22.41 3.01
C MET A 333 -12.95 -21.44 3.08
N GLN A 334 -13.24 -20.96 4.28
CA GLN A 334 -14.17 -19.85 4.51
C GLN A 334 -13.36 -18.58 4.75
N THR A 335 -13.76 -17.49 4.10
CA THR A 335 -13.16 -16.17 4.30
C THR A 335 -13.88 -15.42 5.41
N GLU A 336 -13.29 -14.33 5.89
CA GLU A 336 -13.96 -13.39 6.80
C GLU A 336 -14.89 -12.40 6.07
N PHE A 337 -14.88 -12.40 4.74
CA PHE A 337 -15.56 -11.39 3.92
C PHE A 337 -16.92 -11.86 3.44
N THR A 338 -17.85 -10.91 3.32
CA THR A 338 -19.10 -11.09 2.59
C THR A 338 -18.92 -10.74 1.10
N PRO A 339 -19.81 -11.21 0.20
CA PRO A 339 -19.80 -10.76 -1.21
C PRO A 339 -19.91 -9.24 -1.37
N LYS A 340 -20.64 -8.59 -0.46
CA LYS A 340 -20.78 -7.13 -0.44
C LYS A 340 -19.47 -6.44 -0.09
N ASP A 341 -18.73 -6.95 0.90
CA ASP A 341 -17.40 -6.42 1.25
C ASP A 341 -16.46 -6.51 0.04
N LEU A 342 -16.50 -7.64 -0.66
CA LEU A 342 -15.68 -7.86 -1.85
C LEU A 342 -16.05 -6.91 -3.00
N ALA A 343 -17.35 -6.68 -3.24
CA ALA A 343 -17.83 -5.73 -4.24
C ALA A 343 -17.40 -4.29 -3.92
N ASN A 344 -17.43 -3.91 -2.64
CA ASN A 344 -16.93 -2.62 -2.17
C ASN A 344 -15.40 -2.49 -2.39
N MET A 345 -14.63 -3.54 -2.10
CA MET A 345 -13.18 -3.56 -2.36
C MET A 345 -12.83 -3.39 -3.83
N CYS A 346 -13.70 -3.87 -4.74
CA CYS A 346 -13.55 -3.71 -6.19
C CYS A 346 -13.96 -2.32 -6.71
N GLY A 347 -14.50 -1.45 -5.85
CA GLY A 347 -15.07 -0.15 -6.26
C GLY A 347 -16.25 -0.30 -7.23
N ILE A 348 -17.03 -1.40 -7.12
CA ILE A 348 -18.22 -1.58 -7.95
C ILE A 348 -19.30 -0.61 -7.46
N GLU A 349 -19.81 0.23 -8.38
CA GLU A 349 -20.86 1.20 -8.09
C GLU A 349 -22.12 0.53 -7.52
N ASN A 350 -22.76 1.17 -6.54
CA ASN A 350 -23.93 0.64 -5.82
C ASN A 350 -25.04 0.12 -6.75
N GLN A 351 -25.26 0.76 -7.90
CA GLN A 351 -26.26 0.34 -8.90
C GLN A 351 -25.93 -1.02 -9.56
N ASN A 352 -24.64 -1.35 -9.68
CA ASN A 352 -24.16 -2.57 -10.32
C ASN A 352 -23.87 -3.70 -9.33
N GLN A 353 -23.77 -3.38 -8.02
CA GLN A 353 -23.45 -4.37 -6.99
C GLN A 353 -24.44 -5.56 -6.92
N PRO A 354 -25.79 -5.38 -6.97
CA PRO A 354 -26.70 -6.51 -6.83
C PRO A 354 -26.50 -7.60 -7.89
N LYS A 355 -26.30 -7.18 -9.15
CA LYS A 355 -26.03 -8.11 -10.26
C LYS A 355 -24.66 -8.77 -10.11
N ALA A 356 -23.62 -8.00 -9.79
CA ALA A 356 -22.27 -8.52 -9.61
C ALA A 356 -22.20 -9.59 -8.50
N ILE A 357 -22.86 -9.31 -7.36
CA ILE A 357 -22.96 -10.24 -6.24
C ILE A 357 -23.72 -11.50 -6.66
N TYR A 358 -24.86 -11.37 -7.35
CA TYR A 358 -25.62 -12.53 -7.84
C TYR A 358 -24.79 -13.43 -8.75
N ASP A 359 -24.07 -12.84 -9.72
CA ASP A 359 -23.22 -13.60 -10.65
C ASP A 359 -22.06 -14.28 -9.91
N PHE A 360 -21.50 -13.63 -8.88
CA PHE A 360 -20.43 -14.15 -8.05
C PHE A 360 -20.89 -15.30 -7.13
N GLU A 361 -22.07 -15.19 -6.52
CA GLU A 361 -22.64 -16.23 -5.65
C GLU A 361 -23.01 -17.49 -6.44
N ASN A 362 -23.40 -17.35 -7.71
CA ASN A 362 -23.69 -18.46 -8.61
C ASN A 362 -22.43 -19.05 -9.28
N TYR A 363 -21.25 -18.49 -9.03
CA TYR A 363 -20.02 -19.03 -9.56
C TYR A 363 -19.73 -20.42 -8.95
N ASN A 364 -19.41 -21.41 -9.79
CA ASN A 364 -19.38 -22.82 -9.38
C ASN A 364 -18.43 -23.14 -8.19
N GLN A 365 -17.37 -22.35 -7.98
CA GLN A 365 -16.44 -22.50 -6.86
C GLN A 365 -16.83 -21.76 -5.58
N ILE A 366 -17.86 -20.93 -5.63
CA ILE A 366 -18.32 -20.12 -4.50
C ILE A 366 -19.57 -20.74 -3.87
N ARG A 367 -19.67 -20.62 -2.55
CA ARG A 367 -20.88 -20.85 -1.77
C ARG A 367 -20.94 -19.82 -0.65
N ILE A 368 -22.13 -19.39 -0.26
CA ILE A 368 -22.29 -18.51 0.90
C ILE A 368 -22.71 -19.34 2.11
N GLU A 369 -21.93 -19.24 3.18
CA GLU A 369 -22.21 -19.93 4.46
C GLU A 369 -22.14 -18.90 5.59
N ASN A 370 -23.23 -18.75 6.33
CA ASN A 370 -23.38 -17.74 7.39
C ASN A 370 -23.04 -16.31 6.93
N GLY A 371 -23.43 -15.97 5.69
CA GLY A 371 -23.16 -14.65 5.08
C GLY A 371 -21.72 -14.44 4.59
N LYS A 372 -20.80 -15.39 4.85
CA LYS A 372 -19.40 -15.33 4.43
C LYS A 372 -19.15 -16.18 3.20
N ILE A 373 -18.11 -15.82 2.45
CA ILE A 373 -17.70 -16.55 1.24
C ILE A 373 -16.98 -17.85 1.64
N PHE A 374 -17.54 -18.98 1.23
CA PHE A 374 -16.91 -20.30 1.24
C PHE A 374 -16.41 -20.66 -0.15
N ILE A 375 -15.14 -21.04 -0.24
CA ILE A 375 -14.45 -21.39 -1.48
C ILE A 375 -14.28 -22.89 -1.51
N LYS A 376 -14.84 -23.54 -2.53
CA LYS A 376 -14.74 -24.99 -2.71
C LYS A 376 -13.31 -25.39 -3.10
N ASP A 377 -12.71 -24.65 -4.03
CA ASP A 377 -11.35 -24.88 -4.51
C ASP A 377 -10.64 -23.54 -4.79
N ALA A 378 -9.70 -23.18 -3.92
CA ALA A 378 -8.92 -21.95 -4.06
C ALA A 378 -8.07 -21.91 -5.35
N GLN A 379 -7.61 -23.07 -5.86
CA GLN A 379 -6.80 -23.11 -7.07
C GLN A 379 -7.61 -22.71 -8.30
N GLU A 380 -8.83 -23.22 -8.42
CA GLU A 380 -9.70 -22.92 -9.54
C GLU A 380 -10.11 -21.45 -9.56
N VAL A 381 -10.35 -20.84 -8.40
CA VAL A 381 -10.59 -19.39 -8.28
C VAL A 381 -9.37 -18.59 -8.77
N MET A 382 -8.16 -18.95 -8.35
CA MET A 382 -6.94 -18.25 -8.78
C MET A 382 -6.66 -18.42 -10.28
N LYS A 383 -6.93 -19.60 -10.86
CA LYS A 383 -6.84 -19.84 -12.31
C LYS A 383 -7.86 -19.00 -13.09
N ALA A 384 -9.10 -18.95 -12.62
CA ALA A 384 -10.15 -18.14 -13.22
C ALA A 384 -9.79 -16.65 -13.19
N ALA A 385 -9.31 -16.15 -12.06
CA ALA A 385 -8.81 -14.78 -11.94
C ALA A 385 -7.67 -14.52 -12.93
N ALA A 386 -6.68 -15.43 -13.04
CA ALA A 386 -5.58 -15.31 -13.99
C ALA A 386 -6.05 -15.30 -15.45
N PHE A 387 -7.10 -16.05 -15.78
CA PHE A 387 -7.71 -16.06 -17.11
C PHE A 387 -8.35 -14.71 -17.43
N TYR A 388 -9.17 -14.15 -16.54
CA TYR A 388 -9.79 -12.83 -16.75
C TYR A 388 -8.76 -11.71 -16.89
N ARG A 389 -7.63 -11.79 -16.16
CA ARG A 389 -6.52 -10.84 -16.32
C ARG A 389 -5.88 -10.90 -17.70
N LYS A 390 -5.85 -12.07 -18.35
CA LYS A 390 -5.28 -12.23 -19.69
C LYS A 390 -6.23 -11.80 -20.80
N GLN A 391 -7.54 -11.95 -20.63
CA GLN A 391 -8.53 -11.49 -21.63
C GLN A 391 -8.63 -9.97 -21.72
N ASN A 392 -8.30 -9.25 -20.65
CA ASN A 392 -8.29 -7.78 -20.61
C ASN A 392 -6.90 -7.17 -20.93
N LYS A 393 -5.99 -7.95 -21.50
CA LYS A 393 -4.73 -7.47 -22.11
C LYS A 393 -4.94 -7.34 -23.61
#